data_AF-J0WXI0-F1
#
_entry.id   AF-J0WXI0-F1
#
_cell.length_a   1.000
_cell.length_b   1.000
_cell.length_c   1.000
_cell.angle_alpha   90.00
_cell.angle_beta   90.00
_cell.angle_gamma   90.00
#
_symmetry.space_group_name_H-M   'P 1'
#
loop_
_entity.id
_entity.type
_entity.pdbx_description
1 polymer ?
#
loop_
_entity_poly.entity_id
_entity_poly.type
_entity_poly.pdbx_seq_one_letter_code
_entity_poly.pdbx_strand_id
1 'polypeptide(L)'
;MSSVDHLTWLSAVGHGYISDDKYTLAHLFEKEQDVFGYLYDFGDKWFHEIAVERIIPVEESTGRVEILEGKGMCPGENMKGSWCYQDDMRDYDNVDTLGRFEKSVEILQQANYKDFGKPLLQFDPERFDMEYATRCLKDALASHNSVRQGAKGFKMPMSGTPDEIDAMDGIRLKKGQTFKRTSTDSFGYWQEAQTCRKDKKWQTICAECGKPGVDLKACGTAPSITRESIGSRCTNASVAKLSRKNSSDSSFRPQYLRGIT
;
A
#
# COMPACT_ATOMS: atom_id res chain seq x y z
N MET A 1 -7.84 -34.83 -5.70
CA MET A 1 -8.25 -33.44 -5.92
C MET A 1 -9.31 -33.10 -4.90
N SER A 2 -8.88 -32.70 -3.70
CA SER A 2 -9.77 -32.35 -2.59
C SER A 2 -10.38 -30.98 -2.84
N SER A 3 -11.70 -30.94 -2.72
CA SER A 3 -12.58 -29.77 -2.71
C SER A 3 -12.17 -28.78 -1.61
N VAL A 4 -11.18 -27.93 -1.88
CA VAL A 4 -10.84 -26.78 -1.01
C VAL A 4 -11.36 -25.46 -1.60
N ASP A 5 -11.70 -25.41 -2.89
CA ASP A 5 -12.01 -24.14 -3.56
C ASP A 5 -13.47 -23.67 -3.46
N HIS A 6 -14.46 -24.54 -3.31
CA HIS A 6 -15.86 -24.10 -3.31
C HIS A 6 -16.27 -23.41 -1.99
N LEU A 7 -15.87 -23.98 -0.85
CA LEU A 7 -16.22 -23.44 0.48
C LEU A 7 -15.48 -22.12 0.75
N THR A 8 -14.19 -22.05 0.39
CA THR A 8 -13.37 -20.85 0.54
C THR A 8 -13.86 -19.72 -0.39
N TRP A 9 -14.34 -20.05 -1.60
CA TRP A 9 -14.89 -19.07 -2.54
C TRP A 9 -16.23 -18.50 -2.10
N LEU A 10 -17.16 -19.32 -1.59
CA LEU A 10 -18.43 -18.83 -1.03
C LEU A 10 -18.24 -17.99 0.23
N SER A 11 -17.22 -18.27 1.05
CA SER A 11 -16.90 -17.44 2.22
C SER A 11 -16.15 -16.14 1.89
N ALA A 12 -15.44 -16.08 0.75
CA ALA A 12 -14.61 -14.93 0.38
C ALA A 12 -15.37 -13.86 -0.43
N VAL A 13 -16.54 -14.18 -0.99
CA VAL A 13 -17.39 -13.21 -1.69
C VAL A 13 -18.50 -12.75 -0.74
N GLY A 14 -18.25 -11.65 -0.03
CA GLY A 14 -19.21 -11.09 0.92
C GLY A 14 -20.53 -10.70 0.26
N HIS A 15 -21.65 -11.16 0.81
CA HIS A 15 -23.01 -10.76 0.39
C HIS A 15 -23.47 -9.42 1.02
N GLY A 16 -22.61 -8.82 1.85
CA GLY A 16 -22.82 -7.53 2.48
C GLY A 16 -21.48 -6.84 2.71
N TYR A 17 -21.52 -5.56 3.03
CA TYR A 17 -20.33 -4.77 3.32
C TYR A 17 -20.54 -3.87 4.53
N ILE A 18 -19.46 -3.66 5.26
CA ILE A 18 -19.37 -2.68 6.35
C ILE A 18 -18.53 -1.50 5.84
N SER A 19 -18.90 -0.28 6.24
CA SER A 19 -18.25 0.94 5.77
C SER A 19 -16.91 1.16 6.47
N ASP A 20 -15.81 1.22 5.72
CA ASP A 20 -14.45 1.39 6.23
C ASP A 20 -14.17 2.79 6.84
N ASP A 21 -15.07 3.76 6.65
CA ASP A 21 -15.02 5.08 7.32
C ASP A 21 -15.72 5.11 8.67
N LYS A 22 -16.56 4.11 8.96
CA LYS A 22 -17.32 4.02 10.22
C LYS A 22 -16.68 3.03 11.19
N TYR A 23 -16.00 2.02 10.68
CA TYR A 23 -15.41 0.94 11.45
C TYR A 23 -13.91 0.87 11.21
N THR A 24 -13.17 0.57 12.27
CA THR A 24 -11.72 0.34 12.22
C THR A 24 -11.43 -1.16 12.29
N LEU A 25 -10.19 -1.56 11.97
CA LEU A 25 -9.76 -2.96 12.11
C LEU A 25 -10.02 -3.51 13.52
N ALA A 26 -9.82 -2.69 14.56
CA ALA A 26 -10.09 -3.07 15.94
C ALA A 26 -11.55 -3.47 16.21
N HIS A 27 -12.52 -3.02 15.41
CA HIS A 27 -13.92 -3.45 15.55
C HIS A 27 -14.19 -4.85 14.98
N LEU A 28 -13.24 -5.43 14.24
CA LEU A 28 -13.35 -6.78 13.69
C LEU A 28 -12.89 -7.86 14.68
N PHE A 29 -12.22 -7.46 15.76
CA PHE A 29 -11.60 -8.35 16.72
C PHE A 29 -12.20 -8.15 18.11
N GLU A 30 -12.41 -9.23 18.84
CA GLU A 30 -12.88 -9.22 20.22
C GLU A 30 -11.76 -9.58 21.20
N LYS A 31 -10.87 -10.48 20.81
CA LYS A 31 -9.83 -11.04 21.68
C LYS A 31 -8.54 -11.38 20.92
N GLU A 32 -7.50 -11.67 21.69
CA GLU A 32 -6.28 -12.29 21.17
C GLU A 32 -6.61 -13.62 20.47
N GLN A 33 -5.83 -13.94 19.44
CA GLN A 33 -5.97 -15.08 18.53
C GLN A 33 -7.15 -14.99 17.56
N ASP A 34 -7.90 -13.91 17.54
CA ASP A 34 -8.86 -13.68 16.46
C ASP A 34 -8.11 -13.48 15.14
N VAL A 35 -8.63 -14.10 14.09
CA VAL A 35 -8.04 -14.12 12.76
C VAL A 35 -9.08 -13.65 11.74
N PHE A 36 -8.66 -12.83 10.79
CA PHE A 36 -9.48 -12.51 9.61
C PHE A 36 -8.67 -12.60 8.32
N GLY A 37 -9.36 -12.99 7.25
CA GLY A 37 -8.80 -13.03 5.90
C GLY A 37 -8.92 -11.67 5.21
N TYR A 38 -7.86 -11.25 4.53
CA TYR A 38 -7.81 -10.07 3.69
C TYR A 38 -7.45 -10.46 2.26
N LEU A 39 -8.41 -10.28 1.35
CA LEU A 39 -8.20 -10.50 -0.08
C LEU A 39 -7.76 -9.18 -0.73
N TYR A 40 -6.53 -9.15 -1.20
CA TYR A 40 -5.95 -8.05 -1.96
C TYR A 40 -5.88 -8.40 -3.44
N ASP A 41 -6.11 -7.40 -4.29
CA ASP A 41 -6.16 -7.50 -5.75
C ASP A 41 -7.19 -8.55 -6.24
N PHE A 42 -8.34 -8.12 -6.75
CA PHE A 42 -9.34 -9.07 -7.27
C PHE A 42 -8.91 -9.78 -8.56
N GLY A 43 -7.85 -9.32 -9.23
CA GLY A 43 -7.22 -10.02 -10.34
C GLY A 43 -6.43 -11.23 -9.84
N ASP A 44 -5.32 -10.96 -9.15
CA ASP A 44 -4.38 -11.99 -8.69
C ASP A 44 -4.85 -12.74 -7.44
N LYS A 45 -5.72 -12.14 -6.62
CA LYS A 45 -6.33 -12.73 -5.42
C LYS A 45 -5.30 -13.10 -4.36
N TRP A 46 -4.45 -12.14 -4.01
CA TRP A 46 -3.54 -12.27 -2.88
C TRP A 46 -4.34 -12.42 -1.58
N PHE A 47 -4.23 -13.59 -0.95
CA PHE A 47 -4.89 -13.86 0.32
C PHE A 47 -3.90 -13.66 1.46
N HIS A 48 -4.23 -12.75 2.37
CA HIS A 48 -3.51 -12.50 3.60
C HIS A 48 -4.34 -12.95 4.79
N GLU A 49 -3.67 -13.52 5.79
CA GLU A 49 -4.25 -13.80 7.09
C GLU A 49 -3.73 -12.77 8.08
N ILE A 50 -4.62 -12.10 8.80
CA ILE A 50 -4.27 -11.12 9.83
C ILE A 50 -4.80 -11.62 11.17
N ALA A 51 -3.88 -11.87 12.09
CA ALA A 51 -4.15 -12.41 13.42
C ALA A 51 -3.81 -11.38 14.50
N VAL A 52 -4.61 -11.32 15.56
CA VAL A 52 -4.27 -10.55 16.76
C VAL A 52 -3.43 -11.42 17.67
N GLU A 53 -2.13 -11.14 17.78
CA GLU A 53 -1.27 -11.92 18.68
C GLU A 53 -1.43 -11.53 20.14
N ARG A 54 -1.49 -10.22 20.40
CA ARG A 54 -1.55 -9.67 21.76
C ARG A 54 -2.27 -8.34 21.81
N ILE A 55 -3.09 -8.12 22.84
CA ILE A 55 -3.77 -6.86 23.12
C ILE A 55 -3.14 -6.26 24.38
N ILE A 56 -2.56 -5.07 24.25
CA ILE A 56 -1.83 -4.38 25.32
C ILE A 56 -2.69 -3.22 25.87
N PRO A 57 -2.69 -2.96 27.20
CA PRO A 57 -3.37 -1.81 27.78
C PRO A 57 -2.95 -0.48 27.15
N VAL A 58 -3.87 0.48 27.07
CA VAL A 58 -3.63 1.78 26.44
C VAL A 58 -2.52 2.57 27.14
N GLU A 59 -2.36 2.37 28.45
CA GLU A 59 -1.36 3.01 29.30
C GLU A 59 0.08 2.57 28.95
N GLU A 60 0.23 1.35 28.46
CA GLU A 60 1.50 0.76 28.03
C GLU A 60 1.75 0.98 26.53
N SER A 61 0.70 1.33 25.77
CA SER A 61 0.79 1.54 24.32
C SER A 61 1.50 2.85 23.96
N THR A 62 2.53 2.74 23.11
CA THR A 62 3.15 3.93 22.50
C THR A 62 2.22 4.60 21.48
N GLY A 63 1.23 3.84 20.98
CA GLY A 63 0.34 4.19 19.87
C GLY A 63 1.06 4.27 18.53
N ARG A 64 2.28 3.73 18.43
CA ARG A 64 3.06 3.72 17.19
C ARG A 64 2.76 2.50 16.35
N VAL A 65 3.04 2.66 15.07
CA VAL A 65 3.00 1.63 14.06
C VAL A 65 4.44 1.26 13.73
N GLU A 66 4.84 0.02 14.00
CA GLU A 66 6.21 -0.45 13.87
C GLU A 66 6.24 -1.87 13.29
N ILE A 67 7.26 -2.20 12.49
CA ILE A 67 7.51 -3.57 12.04
C ILE A 67 8.45 -4.20 13.05
N LEU A 68 8.01 -5.25 13.73
CA LEU A 68 8.81 -5.94 14.75
C LEU A 68 9.73 -6.99 14.13
N GLU A 69 9.17 -7.78 13.21
CA GLU A 69 9.88 -8.84 12.52
C GLU A 69 9.20 -9.16 11.17
N GLY A 70 9.84 -10.03 10.39
CA GLY A 70 9.30 -10.52 9.13
C GLY A 70 10.17 -11.63 8.56
N LYS A 71 9.62 -12.36 7.59
CA LYS A 71 10.31 -13.42 6.87
C LYS A 71 9.98 -13.34 5.38
N GLY A 72 11.00 -13.56 4.54
CA GLY A 72 10.85 -13.53 3.10
C GLY A 72 10.65 -12.14 2.53
N MET A 73 10.75 -12.05 1.22
CA MET A 73 10.43 -10.86 0.46
C MET A 73 8.94 -10.87 0.07
N CYS A 74 8.39 -9.69 -0.19
CA CYS A 74 7.01 -9.58 -0.67
C CYS A 74 6.90 -10.25 -2.07
N PRO A 75 5.85 -11.02 -2.38
CA PRO A 75 5.63 -11.47 -3.74
C PRO A 75 5.58 -10.30 -4.74
N GLY A 76 5.95 -10.53 -5.98
CA GLY A 76 5.79 -9.53 -7.03
C GLY A 76 4.31 -9.25 -7.30
N GLU A 77 3.95 -7.99 -7.56
CA GLU A 77 2.54 -7.54 -7.67
C GLU A 77 1.69 -8.41 -8.61
N ASN A 78 2.21 -8.74 -9.80
CA ASN A 78 1.48 -9.46 -10.86
C ASN A 78 1.96 -10.91 -11.03
N MET A 79 2.00 -11.67 -9.93
CA MET A 79 2.47 -13.06 -9.91
C MET A 79 1.35 -14.10 -9.77
N LYS A 80 0.11 -13.75 -10.16
CA LYS A 80 -1.04 -14.66 -10.27
C LYS A 80 -1.48 -15.25 -8.93
N GLY A 81 -1.25 -14.51 -7.84
CA GLY A 81 -1.75 -14.83 -6.50
C GLY A 81 -0.92 -15.82 -5.70
N SER A 82 -1.37 -16.05 -4.46
CA SER A 82 -0.63 -16.80 -3.44
C SER A 82 -0.30 -18.24 -3.85
N TRP A 83 -1.23 -18.92 -4.56
CA TRP A 83 -1.05 -20.32 -4.96
C TRP A 83 0.01 -20.47 -6.05
N CYS A 84 -0.07 -19.67 -7.12
CA CYS A 84 0.92 -19.71 -8.19
C CYS A 84 2.30 -19.27 -7.68
N TYR A 85 2.35 -18.27 -6.79
CA TYR A 85 3.60 -17.83 -6.19
C TYR A 85 4.26 -18.94 -5.35
N GLN A 86 3.47 -19.74 -4.63
CA GLN A 86 4.01 -20.87 -3.87
C GLN A 86 4.67 -21.90 -4.80
N ASP A 87 4.05 -22.21 -5.93
CA ASP A 87 4.62 -23.13 -6.92
C ASP A 87 5.86 -22.52 -7.59
N ASP A 88 5.84 -21.22 -7.91
CA ASP A 88 7.01 -20.49 -8.41
C ASP A 88 8.20 -20.56 -7.44
N MET A 89 7.96 -20.48 -6.12
CA MET A 89 9.03 -20.60 -5.11
C MET A 89 9.52 -22.05 -4.97
N ARG A 90 8.63 -23.04 -5.08
CA ARG A 90 9.07 -24.45 -5.12
C ARG A 90 9.96 -24.72 -6.33
N ASP A 91 9.61 -24.16 -7.48
CA ASP A 91 10.43 -24.29 -8.69
C ASP A 91 11.76 -23.55 -8.52
N TYR A 92 11.75 -22.35 -7.94
CA TYR A 92 12.95 -21.58 -7.61
C TYR A 92 13.99 -22.38 -6.80
N ASP A 93 13.53 -23.16 -5.82
CA ASP A 93 14.41 -24.00 -4.99
C ASP A 93 15.03 -25.17 -5.78
N ASN A 94 14.32 -25.68 -6.78
CA ASN A 94 14.70 -26.87 -7.55
C ASN A 94 15.49 -26.57 -8.83
N VAL A 95 15.50 -25.33 -9.32
CA VAL A 95 16.24 -24.93 -10.53
C VAL A 95 17.70 -24.58 -10.25
N ASP A 96 18.49 -24.53 -11.32
CA ASP A 96 19.89 -24.13 -11.29
C ASP A 96 20.06 -22.62 -11.04
N THR A 97 21.31 -22.17 -10.87
CA THR A 97 21.64 -20.77 -10.58
C THR A 97 21.11 -19.81 -11.66
N LEU A 98 21.03 -20.24 -12.93
CA LEU A 98 20.51 -19.43 -14.01
C LEU A 98 18.99 -19.27 -13.92
N GLY A 99 18.26 -20.37 -13.68
CA GLY A 99 16.81 -20.30 -13.47
C GLY A 99 16.44 -19.43 -12.28
N ARG A 100 17.20 -19.50 -11.18
CA ARG A 100 17.04 -18.58 -10.03
C ARG A 100 17.26 -17.13 -10.43
N PHE A 101 18.29 -16.86 -11.23
CA PHE A 101 18.58 -15.51 -11.69
C PHE A 101 17.44 -14.94 -12.55
N GLU A 102 16.93 -15.72 -13.49
CA GLU A 102 15.81 -15.31 -14.35
C GLU A 102 14.55 -14.99 -13.54
N LYS A 103 14.21 -15.84 -12.57
CA LYS A 103 13.05 -15.63 -11.70
C LYS A 103 13.22 -14.40 -10.80
N SER A 104 14.41 -14.20 -10.23
CA SER A 104 14.72 -12.99 -9.46
C SER A 104 14.57 -11.71 -10.29
N VAL A 105 14.97 -11.74 -11.55
CA VAL A 105 14.78 -10.61 -12.49
C VAL A 105 13.29 -10.39 -12.76
N GLU A 106 12.51 -11.45 -12.97
CA GLU A 106 11.06 -11.35 -13.18
C GLU A 106 10.36 -10.69 -11.98
N ILE A 107 10.73 -11.08 -10.75
CA ILE A 107 10.15 -10.51 -9.52
C ILE A 107 10.50 -9.03 -9.38
N LEU A 108 11.76 -8.65 -9.61
CA LEU A 108 12.22 -7.27 -9.44
C LEU A 108 11.69 -6.30 -10.49
N GLN A 109 11.23 -6.80 -11.64
CA GLN A 109 10.55 -6.00 -12.65
C GLN A 109 9.09 -5.64 -12.27
N GLN A 110 8.54 -6.29 -11.23
CA GLN A 110 7.17 -6.05 -10.79
C GLN A 110 6.98 -4.65 -10.18
N ALA A 111 5.73 -4.19 -10.19
CA ALA A 111 5.41 -2.80 -9.88
C ALA A 111 5.73 -2.39 -8.43
N ASN A 112 5.71 -3.32 -7.50
CA ASN A 112 6.06 -3.11 -6.09
C ASN A 112 7.58 -2.93 -5.87
N TYR A 113 8.43 -3.44 -6.77
CA TYR A 113 9.88 -3.43 -6.65
C TYR A 113 10.61 -2.29 -7.37
N LYS A 114 9.86 -1.37 -8.02
CA LYS A 114 10.46 -0.23 -8.75
C LYS A 114 11.42 0.60 -7.92
N ASP A 115 11.11 0.77 -6.63
CA ASP A 115 11.90 1.56 -5.68
C ASP A 115 12.73 0.69 -4.72
N PHE A 116 12.99 -0.57 -5.06
CA PHE A 116 13.78 -1.48 -4.22
C PHE A 116 15.18 -0.92 -3.95
N GLY A 117 15.81 -0.35 -4.98
CA GLY A 117 17.06 0.41 -4.88
C GLY A 117 18.31 -0.43 -4.56
N LYS A 118 18.18 -1.76 -4.45
CA LYS A 118 19.29 -2.70 -4.27
C LYS A 118 19.59 -3.46 -5.56
N PRO A 119 20.85 -3.85 -5.82
CA PRO A 119 21.21 -4.60 -7.02
C PRO A 119 20.62 -6.01 -6.98
N LEU A 120 20.40 -6.61 -8.17
CA LEU A 120 19.87 -7.97 -8.34
C LEU A 120 20.61 -9.02 -7.49
N LEU A 121 21.92 -8.88 -7.32
CA LEU A 121 22.74 -9.84 -6.56
C LEU A 121 22.42 -9.85 -5.05
N GLN A 122 21.82 -8.77 -4.52
CA GLN A 122 21.39 -8.67 -3.13
C GLN A 122 19.94 -9.11 -2.93
N PHE A 123 19.25 -9.48 -4.01
CA PHE A 123 17.89 -9.98 -3.92
C PHE A 123 17.88 -11.45 -3.56
N ASP A 124 17.21 -11.75 -2.46
CA ASP A 124 17.04 -13.08 -1.90
C ASP A 124 15.58 -13.21 -1.45
N PRO A 125 14.76 -14.05 -2.11
CA PRO A 125 13.35 -14.21 -1.78
C PRO A 125 13.08 -14.66 -0.34
N GLU A 126 14.01 -15.37 0.31
CA GLU A 126 13.81 -15.90 1.67
C GLU A 126 14.16 -14.88 2.75
N ARG A 127 14.94 -13.86 2.39
CA ARG A 127 15.47 -12.90 3.35
C ARG A 127 14.54 -11.70 3.53
N PHE A 128 14.15 -11.44 4.78
CA PHE A 128 13.44 -10.23 5.11
C PHE A 128 14.37 -9.02 5.25
N ASP A 129 14.01 -7.91 4.61
CA ASP A 129 14.74 -6.66 4.66
C ASP A 129 14.02 -5.63 5.54
N MET A 130 14.41 -5.57 6.82
CA MET A 130 13.81 -4.66 7.81
C MET A 130 13.91 -3.18 7.39
N GLU A 131 15.01 -2.77 6.76
CA GLU A 131 15.23 -1.36 6.39
C GLU A 131 14.32 -0.97 5.22
N TYR A 132 14.23 -1.83 4.21
CA TYR A 132 13.31 -1.65 3.10
C TYR A 132 11.86 -1.63 3.58
N ALA A 133 11.44 -2.60 4.40
CA ALA A 133 10.09 -2.68 4.92
C ALA A 133 9.72 -1.45 5.76
N THR A 134 10.64 -0.97 6.62
CA THR A 134 10.43 0.24 7.43
C THR A 134 10.30 1.49 6.56
N ARG A 135 11.07 1.58 5.47
CA ARG A 135 10.96 2.69 4.51
C ARG A 135 9.59 2.68 3.84
N CYS A 136 9.17 1.53 3.30
CA CYS A 136 7.87 1.37 2.69
C CYS A 136 6.75 1.76 3.68
N LEU A 137 6.84 1.32 4.94
CA LEU A 137 5.90 1.71 6.00
C LEU A 137 5.80 3.23 6.16
N LYS A 138 6.93 3.94 6.24
CA LYS A 138 6.93 5.40 6.36
C LYS A 138 6.30 6.08 5.14
N ASP A 139 6.63 5.60 3.94
CA ASP A 139 6.07 6.14 2.70
C ASP A 139 4.55 5.97 2.66
N ALA A 140 4.03 4.85 3.16
CA ALA A 140 2.59 4.63 3.29
C ALA A 140 1.94 5.51 4.37
N LEU A 141 2.57 5.66 5.54
CA LEU A 141 2.07 6.54 6.60
C LEU A 141 2.06 8.03 6.18
N ALA A 142 3.00 8.43 5.30
CA ALA A 142 3.06 9.76 4.72
C ALA A 142 2.06 9.97 3.57
N SER A 143 1.51 8.89 3.01
CA SER A 143 0.57 8.96 1.89
C SER A 143 -0.79 9.53 2.30
N HIS A 144 -1.44 10.22 1.36
CA HIS A 144 -2.79 10.75 1.57
C HIS A 144 -3.85 9.66 1.43
N ASN A 145 -4.99 9.83 2.10
CA ASN A 145 -6.13 8.95 1.87
C ASN A 145 -6.65 9.07 0.43
N SER A 146 -6.94 7.92 -0.15
CA SER A 146 -7.52 7.82 -1.49
C SER A 146 -8.88 8.52 -1.59
N VAL A 147 -9.15 9.13 -2.75
CA VAL A 147 -10.44 9.76 -3.04
C VAL A 147 -11.42 8.71 -3.59
N ARG A 148 -12.52 8.46 -2.87
CA ARG A 148 -13.54 7.47 -3.29
C ARG A 148 -14.18 7.74 -4.65
N GLN A 149 -14.37 9.02 -5.02
CA GLN A 149 -15.10 9.41 -6.23
C GLN A 149 -14.30 9.26 -7.53
N GLY A 150 -13.04 8.81 -7.45
CA GLY A 150 -12.21 8.56 -8.62
C GLY A 150 -11.15 7.54 -8.27
N ALA A 151 -11.59 6.32 -7.96
CA ALA A 151 -10.70 5.19 -7.82
C ALA A 151 -9.84 5.04 -9.07
N LYS A 152 -8.61 4.55 -8.89
CA LYS A 152 -7.66 4.40 -9.98
C LYS A 152 -8.25 3.45 -11.03
N GLY A 153 -8.37 3.92 -12.26
CA GLY A 153 -8.90 3.16 -13.39
C GLY A 153 -8.07 3.37 -14.64
N PHE A 154 -8.01 2.34 -15.49
CA PHE A 154 -7.39 2.45 -16.80
C PHE A 154 -8.42 2.98 -17.80
N LYS A 155 -8.06 4.02 -18.54
CA LYS A 155 -8.90 4.66 -19.55
C LYS A 155 -8.31 4.42 -20.93
N MET A 156 -9.12 3.88 -21.82
CA MET A 156 -8.81 3.72 -23.25
C MET A 156 -9.73 4.64 -24.06
N PRO A 157 -9.30 5.88 -24.35
CA PRO A 157 -10.10 6.79 -25.16
C PRO A 157 -10.19 6.27 -26.61
N MET A 158 -11.39 5.95 -27.07
CA MET A 158 -11.63 5.66 -28.50
C MET A 158 -11.63 6.94 -29.35
N SER A 159 -12.08 8.04 -28.76
CA SER A 159 -12.11 9.39 -29.32
C SER A 159 -12.38 10.41 -28.21
N GLY A 160 -12.09 11.69 -28.47
CA GLY A 160 -12.35 12.78 -27.52
C GLY A 160 -11.18 13.08 -26.59
N THR A 161 -11.20 14.27 -26.03
CA THR A 161 -10.20 14.69 -25.04
C THR A 161 -10.49 14.02 -23.68
N PRO A 162 -9.48 13.82 -22.83
CA PRO A 162 -9.69 13.27 -21.49
C PRO A 162 -10.77 13.98 -20.66
N ASP A 163 -10.92 15.30 -20.81
CA ASP A 163 -11.89 16.08 -20.05
C ASP A 163 -13.34 15.86 -20.56
N GLU A 164 -13.50 15.60 -21.87
CA GLU A 164 -14.79 15.19 -22.44
C GLU A 164 -15.20 13.81 -21.93
N ILE A 165 -14.24 12.88 -21.82
CA ILE A 165 -14.48 11.53 -21.31
C ILE A 165 -14.86 11.57 -19.83
N ASP A 166 -14.17 12.37 -19.02
CA ASP A 166 -14.49 12.56 -17.61
C ASP A 166 -15.91 13.11 -17.42
N ALA A 167 -16.35 14.00 -18.30
CA ALA A 167 -17.71 14.51 -18.31
C ALA A 167 -18.74 13.42 -18.66
N MET A 168 -18.41 12.52 -19.60
CA MET A 168 -19.25 11.37 -19.96
C MET A 168 -19.37 10.34 -18.84
N ASP A 169 -18.29 10.08 -18.11
CA ASP A 169 -18.28 9.15 -16.96
C ASP A 169 -19.07 9.70 -15.76
N GLY A 170 -19.48 10.97 -15.79
CA GLY A 170 -20.26 11.61 -14.74
C GLY A 170 -19.49 11.85 -13.45
N ILE A 171 -18.15 11.71 -13.47
CA ILE A 171 -17.31 11.91 -12.29
C ILE A 171 -17.16 13.41 -12.01
N ARG A 172 -17.80 13.89 -10.95
CA ARG A 172 -17.68 15.30 -10.51
C ARG A 172 -16.73 15.41 -9.33
N LEU A 173 -15.52 15.88 -9.59
CA LEU A 173 -14.53 16.19 -8.57
C LEU A 173 -15.03 17.32 -7.64
N LYS A 174 -14.78 17.18 -6.34
CA LYS A 174 -15.04 18.24 -5.35
C LYS A 174 -13.92 19.28 -5.38
N LYS A 175 -14.21 20.49 -4.88
CA LYS A 175 -13.22 21.59 -4.81
C LYS A 175 -11.92 21.12 -4.15
N GLY A 176 -10.77 21.24 -4.82
CA GLY A 176 -9.47 20.79 -4.29
C GLY A 176 -9.15 19.31 -4.53
N GLN A 177 -9.88 18.67 -5.45
CA GLN A 177 -9.52 17.38 -6.03
C GLN A 177 -9.07 17.58 -7.48
N THR A 178 -8.14 16.75 -7.93
CA THR A 178 -7.56 16.78 -9.27
C THR A 178 -7.36 15.36 -9.78
N PHE A 179 -7.48 15.13 -11.07
CA PHE A 179 -7.07 13.85 -11.65
C PHE A 179 -5.55 13.82 -11.85
N LYS A 180 -4.91 12.77 -11.35
CA LYS A 180 -3.56 12.38 -11.74
C LYS A 180 -3.69 11.37 -12.87
N ARG A 181 -3.13 11.72 -14.03
CA ARG A 181 -3.08 10.84 -15.20
C ARG A 181 -1.65 10.33 -15.38
N THR A 182 -1.48 9.03 -15.58
CA THR A 182 -0.18 8.40 -15.83
C THR A 182 -0.28 7.60 -17.10
N SER A 183 0.39 8.09 -18.14
CA SER A 183 0.44 7.42 -19.44
C SER A 183 1.15 6.07 -19.33
N THR A 184 0.72 5.14 -20.16
CA THR A 184 1.39 3.86 -20.36
C THR A 184 1.89 3.79 -21.80
N ASP A 185 2.74 2.82 -22.13
CA ASP A 185 3.21 2.60 -23.51
C ASP A 185 2.08 2.13 -24.46
N SER A 186 0.89 1.83 -23.91
CA SER A 186 -0.33 1.47 -24.66
C SER A 186 -1.16 2.71 -25.01
N PHE A 187 -2.17 2.56 -25.87
CA PHE A 187 -3.11 3.62 -26.27
C PHE A 187 -4.03 4.16 -25.14
N GLY A 188 -3.69 3.91 -23.88
CA GLY A 188 -4.47 4.31 -22.71
C GLY A 188 -3.61 4.88 -21.58
N TYR A 189 -4.29 5.40 -20.57
CA TYR A 189 -3.67 5.99 -19.40
C TYR A 189 -4.37 5.55 -18.12
N TRP A 190 -3.62 5.47 -17.03
CA TRP A 190 -4.17 5.35 -15.69
C TRP A 190 -4.66 6.72 -15.23
N GLN A 191 -5.84 6.76 -14.63
CA GLN A 191 -6.39 7.96 -14.02
C GLN A 191 -6.83 7.66 -12.59
N GLU A 192 -6.46 8.53 -11.65
CA GLU A 192 -6.94 8.50 -10.27
C GLU A 192 -7.28 9.91 -9.79
N ALA A 193 -8.32 10.06 -8.99
CA ALA A 193 -8.60 11.30 -8.30
C ALA A 193 -7.71 11.41 -7.05
N GLN A 194 -7.02 12.53 -6.93
CA GLN A 194 -6.23 12.89 -5.77
C GLN A 194 -6.82 14.13 -5.11
N THR A 195 -6.59 14.29 -3.82
CA THR A 195 -6.93 15.51 -3.10
C THR A 195 -5.68 16.17 -2.57
N CYS A 196 -5.56 17.48 -2.77
CA CYS A 196 -4.54 18.31 -2.12
C CYS A 196 -5.02 18.86 -0.77
N ARG A 197 -6.24 18.48 -0.33
CA ARG A 197 -6.78 18.87 0.96
C ARG A 197 -6.19 18.00 2.05
N LYS A 198 -6.12 18.58 3.24
CA LYS A 198 -5.79 17.85 4.46
C LYS A 198 -6.84 16.77 4.72
N ASP A 199 -6.38 15.63 5.19
CA ASP A 199 -7.23 14.59 5.74
C ASP A 199 -8.05 15.10 6.93
N LYS A 200 -9.17 14.45 7.20
CA LYS A 200 -10.00 14.78 8.37
C LYS A 200 -9.20 14.50 9.62
N LYS A 201 -9.27 15.39 10.62
CA LYS A 201 -8.49 15.30 11.87
C LYS A 201 -8.56 13.93 12.55
N TRP A 202 -9.71 13.26 12.52
CA TRP A 202 -9.91 11.94 13.13
C TRP A 202 -9.40 10.77 12.28
N GLN A 203 -9.06 11.01 11.01
CA GLN A 203 -8.43 10.06 10.08
C GLN A 203 -6.93 10.33 9.91
N THR A 204 -6.41 11.41 10.48
CA THR A 204 -5.01 11.80 10.32
C THR A 204 -4.12 11.09 11.34
N ILE A 205 -3.00 10.59 10.85
CA ILE A 205 -1.94 9.97 11.65
C ILE A 205 -0.62 10.72 11.45
N CYS A 206 0.35 10.47 12.32
CA CYS A 206 1.70 10.98 12.13
C CYS A 206 2.41 10.25 10.97
N ALA A 207 2.96 10.99 10.01
CA ALA A 207 3.69 10.41 8.87
C ALA A 207 4.94 9.60 9.28
N GLU A 208 5.56 9.92 10.43
CA GLU A 208 6.80 9.26 10.89
C GLU A 208 6.53 8.00 11.72
N CYS A 209 5.52 8.03 12.59
CA CYS A 209 5.32 6.97 13.59
C CYS A 209 3.90 6.37 13.62
N GLY A 210 3.01 6.83 12.74
CA GLY A 210 1.64 6.33 12.63
C GLY A 210 0.72 6.68 13.80
N LYS A 211 1.22 7.43 14.81
CA LYS A 211 0.42 7.72 16.00
C LYS A 211 -0.81 8.58 15.66
N PRO A 212 -2.03 8.14 16.03
CA PRO A 212 -3.22 8.98 15.92
C PRO A 212 -3.16 10.09 16.96
N GLY A 213 -3.52 11.34 16.61
CA GLY A 213 -3.33 12.43 17.57
C GLY A 213 -3.96 13.78 17.24
N VAL A 214 -4.32 14.48 18.31
CA VAL A 214 -4.98 15.80 18.33
C VAL A 214 -3.99 16.96 18.06
N ASP A 215 -2.69 16.73 18.34
CA ASP A 215 -1.59 17.71 18.28
C ASP A 215 -0.61 17.43 17.12
N LEU A 216 -1.14 17.00 15.98
CA LEU A 216 -0.36 16.89 14.75
C LEU A 216 -0.11 18.29 14.17
N LYS A 217 1.15 18.67 14.03
CA LYS A 217 1.53 19.92 13.36
C LYS A 217 1.79 19.61 11.88
N ALA A 218 1.17 20.38 10.99
CA ALA A 218 1.51 20.31 9.57
C ALA A 218 2.89 20.95 9.36
N CYS A 219 3.78 20.28 8.63
CA CYS A 219 5.06 20.87 8.24
C CYS A 219 4.81 22.14 7.40
N GLY A 220 5.34 23.27 7.85
CA GLY A 220 5.13 24.59 7.21
C GLY A 220 6.05 24.87 6.02
N THR A 221 7.02 24.01 5.73
CA THR A 221 8.18 24.34 4.88
C THR A 221 8.19 23.74 3.48
N ALA A 222 7.16 23.00 3.05
CA ALA A 222 7.09 22.48 1.68
C ALA A 222 6.00 23.21 0.85
N PRO A 223 6.36 23.90 -0.25
CA PRO A 223 5.37 24.39 -1.19
C PRO A 223 4.83 23.21 -2.02
N SER A 224 3.51 23.09 -2.00
CA SER A 224 2.62 22.47 -3.00
C SER A 224 2.43 20.95 -3.12
N ILE A 225 3.21 20.01 -2.56
CA ILE A 225 2.91 18.56 -2.83
C ILE A 225 2.93 17.62 -1.60
N THR A 226 3.65 17.89 -0.51
CA THR A 226 3.61 17.03 0.69
C THR A 226 3.52 17.86 1.96
N ARG A 227 2.28 18.09 2.44
CA ARG A 227 2.06 18.65 3.78
C ARG A 227 1.87 17.50 4.77
N GLU A 228 2.97 16.83 5.09
CA GLU A 228 3.00 15.76 6.08
C GLU A 228 2.66 16.32 7.48
N SER A 229 1.75 15.65 8.17
CA SER A 229 1.44 15.90 9.58
C SER A 229 2.42 15.14 10.46
N ILE A 230 3.26 15.89 11.18
CA ILE A 230 4.27 15.33 12.08
C ILE A 230 3.88 15.68 13.52
N GLY A 231 3.94 14.69 14.41
CA GLY A 231 3.70 14.89 15.84
C GLY A 231 4.80 15.74 16.48
N SER A 232 4.44 16.53 17.49
CA SER A 232 5.35 17.46 18.20
C SER A 232 6.61 16.80 18.80
N ARG A 233 6.55 15.51 19.16
CA ARG A 233 7.72 14.75 19.65
C ARG A 233 8.62 14.23 18.52
N CYS A 234 8.07 14.07 17.31
CA CYS A 234 8.82 13.60 16.13
C CYS A 234 9.52 14.76 15.41
N THR A 235 9.00 15.99 15.49
CA THR A 235 9.60 17.17 14.83
C THR A 235 11.03 17.45 15.26
N ASN A 236 11.42 17.15 16.50
CA ASN A 236 12.78 17.39 16.99
C ASN A 236 13.82 16.37 16.49
N ALA A 237 13.38 15.18 16.04
CA ALA A 237 14.27 14.14 15.52
C ALA A 237 14.51 14.28 14.00
N SER A 238 13.53 14.77 13.25
CA SER A 238 13.55 14.79 11.78
C SER A 238 14.21 16.04 11.17
N VAL A 239 14.35 17.15 11.90
CA VAL A 239 14.96 18.40 11.41
C VAL A 239 16.43 18.22 11.00
N ALA A 240 17.12 17.19 11.53
CA ALA A 240 18.52 16.91 11.19
C ALA A 240 18.74 16.16 9.86
N LYS A 241 17.71 15.57 9.22
CA LYS A 241 17.89 14.66 8.06
C LYS A 241 17.26 15.13 6.74
N LEU A 242 16.43 16.16 6.73
CA LEU A 242 15.70 16.62 5.52
C LEU A 242 16.50 17.53 4.58
N SER A 243 17.77 17.82 4.86
CA SER A 243 18.64 18.51 3.90
C SER A 243 19.24 17.48 2.94
N ARG A 244 18.70 17.43 1.71
CA ARG A 244 19.13 16.72 0.49
C ARG A 244 18.26 15.52 0.11
N LYS A 245 17.26 15.79 -0.75
CA LYS A 245 17.13 15.20 -2.10
C LYS A 245 15.90 15.80 -2.79
N ASN A 246 16.13 16.82 -3.62
CA ASN A 246 15.24 17.12 -4.73
C ASN A 246 15.61 16.14 -5.84
N SER A 247 14.77 15.14 -6.11
CA SER A 247 14.76 14.45 -7.40
C SER A 247 13.35 14.53 -7.97
N SER A 248 13.25 15.29 -9.05
CA SER A 248 12.08 15.46 -9.89
C SER A 248 11.80 14.19 -10.67
N ASP A 249 10.95 13.30 -10.15
CA ASP A 249 9.99 12.51 -10.92
C ASP A 249 9.13 11.71 -9.94
N SER A 250 7.87 12.10 -9.71
CA SER A 250 6.98 11.44 -8.75
C SER A 250 5.82 10.73 -9.47
N SER A 251 6.14 9.63 -10.13
CA SER A 251 5.16 8.57 -10.42
C SER A 251 4.78 7.79 -9.14
N PHE A 252 4.45 8.55 -8.09
CA PHE A 252 3.98 8.07 -6.78
C PHE A 252 2.74 7.20 -6.97
N ARG A 253 2.89 5.91 -6.70
CA ARG A 253 1.79 4.96 -6.49
C ARG A 253 1.60 4.89 -4.98
N PRO A 254 0.41 5.20 -4.43
CA PRO A 254 0.12 4.85 -3.04
C PRO A 254 0.10 3.31 -2.98
N GLN A 255 1.22 2.73 -2.55
CA GLN A 255 1.27 1.33 -2.16
C GLN A 255 0.45 1.23 -0.87
N TYR A 256 -0.67 0.51 -0.95
CA TYR A 256 -1.52 0.24 0.20
C TYR A 256 -0.79 -0.72 1.13
N LEU A 257 0.07 -0.19 2.00
CA LEU A 257 0.51 -0.93 3.18
C LEU A 257 -0.62 -0.89 4.21
N ARG A 258 -1.40 -1.96 4.22
CA ARG A 258 -2.23 -2.35 5.37
C ARG A 258 -1.85 -3.76 5.76
N GLY A 259 -0.93 -3.80 6.70
CA GLY A 259 -0.39 -4.99 7.33
C GLY A 259 0.57 -4.48 8.39
N ILE A 260 0.00 -4.03 9.51
CA ILE A 260 0.75 -3.65 10.70
C ILE A 260 0.27 -4.66 11.75
N THR A 261 1.16 -5.58 12.10
CA THR A 261 1.14 -6.28 13.39
C THR A 261 1.22 -5.27 14.53
#